data_AF-A0A015JSM8-F1
#
_entry.id   AF-A0A015JSM8-F1
#
_cell.length_a   1.000
_cell.length_b   1.000
_cell.length_c   1.000
_cell.angle_alpha   90.00
_cell.angle_beta   90.00
_cell.angle_gamma   90.00
#
_symmetry.space_group_name_H-M   'P 1'
#
loop_
_entity.id
_entity.type
_entity.pdbx_description
1 polymer ?
#
loop_
_entity_poly.entity_id
_entity_poly.type
_entity_poly.pdbx_seq_one_letter_code
_entity_poly.pdbx_strand_id
1 'polypeptide(L)'
;MNYQSEREKRYNKIDSDSEKIIVDYMQKWINNGKVERDPFVQISKMIPHDPKKICHHWTNKLNPKLCLAKDVPITLHEKEYIFEWVENYLNSNNKPISWKLLQLKMKEKFGILRSRNDLKNVWNINKRKMIKRDNHVNIVSIPLFENYLAMNDYISYFLQPPSYQETTELVASDMILETFNYLNYFECISDSVIPL
;
A
#
# COMPACT_ATOMS: atom_id res chain seq x y z
N MET A 1 2.43 44.07 -15.00
CA MET A 1 1.68 43.78 -13.75
C MET A 1 1.23 42.33 -13.85
N ASN A 2 1.90 41.45 -13.12
CA ASN A 2 1.81 40.00 -13.30
C ASN A 2 0.71 39.45 -12.38
N TYR A 3 -0.53 39.37 -12.88
CA TYR A 3 -1.63 38.66 -12.20
C TYR A 3 -1.42 37.16 -12.41
N GLN A 4 -0.45 36.58 -11.70
CA GLN A 4 -0.38 35.13 -11.50
C GLN A 4 -1.56 34.76 -10.60
N SER A 5 -2.70 34.47 -11.23
CA SER A 5 -3.96 34.22 -10.54
C SER A 5 -3.81 33.05 -9.56
N GLU A 6 -4.24 33.28 -8.32
CA GLU A 6 -4.19 32.35 -7.18
C GLU A 6 -5.17 31.15 -7.33
N ARG A 7 -5.37 30.63 -8.54
CA ARG A 7 -6.34 29.55 -8.85
C ARG A 7 -5.81 28.35 -9.65
N GLU A 8 -4.52 28.24 -9.94
CA GLU A 8 -3.95 27.05 -10.62
C GLU A 8 -3.73 25.83 -9.69
N LYS A 9 -4.09 25.91 -8.40
CA LYS A 9 -3.82 24.83 -7.41
C LYS A 9 -4.95 23.80 -7.24
N ARG A 10 -5.89 23.70 -8.19
CA ARG A 10 -6.91 22.64 -8.24
C ARG A 10 -6.77 21.97 -9.61
N TYR A 11 -6.91 20.65 -9.69
CA TYR A 11 -6.78 19.79 -10.89
C TYR A 11 -5.42 19.12 -11.15
N ASN A 12 -4.85 18.52 -10.10
CA ASN A 12 -3.90 17.41 -10.23
C ASN A 12 -4.55 16.03 -9.95
N LYS A 13 -5.88 15.93 -10.06
CA LYS A 13 -6.61 14.65 -9.96
C LYS A 13 -6.74 14.03 -11.35
N ILE A 14 -6.52 12.72 -11.47
CA ILE A 14 -6.84 12.01 -12.70
C ILE A 14 -8.37 11.95 -12.81
N ASP A 15 -8.93 12.39 -13.93
CA ASP A 15 -10.37 12.37 -14.17
C ASP A 15 -10.86 10.94 -14.46
N SER A 16 -12.18 10.73 -14.36
CA SER A 16 -12.76 9.40 -14.49
C SER A 16 -12.58 8.79 -15.88
N ASP A 17 -12.47 9.59 -16.94
CA ASP A 17 -12.30 9.07 -18.29
C ASP A 17 -10.84 8.66 -18.54
N SER A 18 -9.89 9.46 -18.03
CA SER A 18 -8.49 9.05 -17.94
C SER A 18 -8.30 7.77 -17.11
N GLU A 19 -9.04 7.58 -16.01
CA GLU A 19 -8.99 6.33 -15.24
C GLU A 19 -9.42 5.11 -16.06
N LYS A 20 -10.48 5.22 -16.86
CA LYS A 20 -10.94 4.15 -17.76
C LYS A 20 -9.86 3.81 -18.80
N ILE A 21 -9.28 4.82 -19.44
CA ILE A 21 -8.19 4.63 -20.41
C ILE A 21 -7.01 3.89 -19.77
N ILE A 22 -6.62 4.26 -18.55
CA ILE A 22 -5.55 3.57 -17.82
C ILE A 22 -5.91 2.11 -17.57
N VAL A 23 -7.12 1.82 -17.08
CA VAL A 23 -7.55 0.45 -16.77
C VAL A 23 -7.59 -0.42 -18.02
N ASP A 24 -8.23 0.05 -19.08
CA ASP A 24 -8.39 -0.69 -20.34
C ASP A 24 -7.03 -0.98 -20.97
N TYR A 25 -6.14 0.01 -21.00
CA TYR A 25 -4.79 -0.16 -21.52
C TYR A 25 -4.02 -1.20 -20.71
N MET A 26 -4.02 -1.08 -19.38
CA MET A 26 -3.28 -1.97 -18.51
C MET A 26 -3.80 -3.41 -18.56
N GLN A 27 -5.11 -3.61 -18.72
CA GLN A 27 -5.69 -4.93 -18.92
C GLN A 27 -5.24 -5.55 -20.24
N LYS A 28 -5.32 -4.80 -21.36
CA LYS A 28 -4.80 -5.26 -22.66
C LYS A 28 -3.32 -5.60 -22.58
N TRP A 29 -2.53 -4.73 -21.95
CA TRP A 29 -1.09 -4.94 -21.75
C TRP A 29 -0.78 -6.20 -20.94
N ILE A 30 -1.54 -6.47 -19.86
CA ILE A 30 -1.42 -7.72 -19.08
C ILE A 30 -1.80 -8.94 -19.93
N ASN A 31 -2.93 -8.89 -20.62
CA ASN A 31 -3.45 -10.01 -21.42
C ASN A 31 -2.53 -10.36 -22.59
N ASN A 32 -1.87 -9.36 -23.16
CA ASN A 32 -0.89 -9.55 -24.24
C ASN A 32 0.46 -10.08 -23.74
N GLY A 33 0.60 -10.42 -22.46
CA GLY A 33 1.86 -10.93 -21.90
C GLY A 33 2.91 -9.85 -21.65
N LYS A 34 2.50 -8.58 -21.50
CA LYS A 34 3.36 -7.46 -21.11
C LYS A 34 4.51 -7.18 -22.09
N VAL A 35 4.23 -7.25 -23.39
CA VAL A 35 5.23 -7.06 -24.45
C VAL A 35 5.93 -5.69 -24.37
N GLU A 36 5.17 -4.64 -24.07
CA GLU A 36 5.71 -3.28 -23.98
C GLU A 36 6.41 -3.06 -22.64
N ARG A 37 7.64 -2.54 -22.68
CA ARG A 37 8.43 -2.26 -21.47
C ARG A 37 7.90 -1.09 -20.65
N ASP A 38 7.42 -0.04 -21.32
CA ASP A 38 7.04 1.23 -20.69
C ASP A 38 5.56 1.59 -20.89
N PRO A 39 4.61 0.83 -20.30
CA PRO A 39 3.18 1.03 -20.52
C PRO A 39 2.70 2.43 -20.11
N PHE A 40 3.25 2.99 -19.02
CA PHE A 40 2.84 4.31 -18.53
C PHE A 40 3.28 5.46 -19.43
N VAL A 41 4.39 5.30 -20.17
CA VAL A 41 4.85 6.28 -21.17
C VAL A 41 3.96 6.27 -22.40
N GLN A 42 3.39 5.11 -22.75
CA GLN A 42 2.40 5.06 -23.83
C GLN A 42 1.08 5.67 -23.39
N ILE A 43 0.61 5.37 -22.17
CA ILE A 43 -0.63 5.97 -21.65
C ILE A 43 -0.50 7.49 -21.55
N SER A 44 0.65 8.05 -21.15
CA SER A 44 0.82 9.51 -21.06
C SER A 44 0.75 10.23 -22.40
N LYS A 45 0.87 9.53 -23.53
CA LYS A 45 0.63 10.11 -24.85
C LYS A 45 -0.86 10.22 -25.15
N MET A 46 -1.70 9.44 -24.47
CA MET A 46 -3.15 9.37 -24.68
C MET A 46 -3.91 10.32 -23.74
N ILE A 47 -3.36 10.62 -22.56
CA ILE A 47 -4.00 11.47 -21.54
C ILE A 47 -3.05 12.57 -21.06
N PRO A 48 -3.55 13.74 -20.61
CA PRO A 48 -2.71 14.87 -20.21
C PRO A 48 -2.10 14.69 -18.80
N HIS A 49 -1.45 13.56 -18.55
CA HIS A 49 -0.84 13.23 -17.26
C HIS A 49 0.55 12.59 -17.44
N ASP A 50 1.46 12.97 -16.54
CA ASP A 50 2.82 12.42 -16.46
C ASP A 50 2.79 10.90 -16.20
N PRO A 51 3.61 10.08 -16.90
CA PRO A 51 3.81 8.67 -16.60
C PRO A 51 3.97 8.35 -15.11
N LYS A 52 4.70 9.18 -14.36
CA LYS A 52 4.91 8.96 -12.91
C LYS A 52 3.61 9.03 -12.13
N LYS A 53 2.76 10.00 -12.47
CA LYS A 53 1.45 10.20 -11.85
C LYS A 53 0.52 9.03 -12.18
N ILE A 54 0.53 8.59 -13.43
CA ILE A 54 -0.25 7.44 -13.91
C ILE A 54 0.18 6.17 -13.16
N CYS A 55 1.48 5.88 -13.11
CA CYS A 55 2.04 4.74 -12.38
C CYS A 55 1.67 4.78 -10.88
N HIS A 56 1.80 5.95 -10.25
CA HIS A 56 1.41 6.12 -8.86
C HIS A 56 -0.08 5.85 -8.64
N HIS A 57 -0.94 6.35 -9.53
CA HIS A 57 -2.39 6.17 -9.44
C HIS A 57 -2.79 4.71 -9.68
N TRP A 58 -2.22 4.06 -10.69
CA TRP A 58 -2.41 2.63 -10.96
C TRP A 58 -2.03 1.76 -9.76
N THR A 59 -0.82 1.93 -9.25
CA THR A 59 -0.27 1.08 -8.18
C THR A 59 -0.90 1.28 -6.81
N ASN A 60 -1.69 2.34 -6.61
CA ASN A 60 -2.34 2.62 -5.33
C ASN A 60 -3.87 2.65 -5.38
N LYS A 61 -4.50 2.71 -6.56
CA LYS A 61 -5.96 2.90 -6.67
C LYS A 61 -6.64 2.09 -7.76
N LEU A 62 -6.04 1.96 -8.95
CA LEU A 62 -6.76 1.38 -10.10
C LEU A 62 -6.45 -0.11 -10.35
N ASN A 63 -5.32 -0.62 -9.88
CA ASN A 63 -4.96 -2.02 -10.13
C ASN A 63 -6.00 -2.96 -9.50
N PRO A 64 -6.72 -3.79 -10.29
CA PRO A 64 -7.81 -4.65 -9.79
C PRO A 64 -7.35 -5.69 -8.76
N LYS A 65 -6.06 -6.05 -8.75
CA LYS A 65 -5.51 -6.98 -7.75
C LYS A 65 -5.32 -6.34 -6.37
N LEU A 66 -5.50 -5.02 -6.23
CA LEU A 66 -5.35 -4.32 -4.96
C LEU A 66 -6.62 -4.44 -4.12
N CYS A 67 -6.43 -4.83 -2.86
CA CYS A 67 -7.47 -4.76 -1.84
C CYS A 67 -7.33 -3.45 -1.07
N LEU A 68 -8.08 -2.43 -1.49
CA LEU A 68 -7.98 -1.09 -0.93
C LEU A 68 -8.62 -1.02 0.45
N ALA A 69 -8.02 -0.25 1.36
CA ALA A 69 -8.53 -0.08 2.73
C ALA A 69 -9.95 0.53 2.79
N LYS A 70 -10.35 1.27 1.75
CA LYS A 70 -11.70 1.83 1.61
C LYS A 70 -12.78 0.79 1.31
N ASP A 71 -12.40 -0.30 0.64
CA ASP A 71 -13.32 -1.35 0.22
C ASP A 71 -13.34 -2.48 1.26
N VAL A 72 -12.16 -2.85 1.77
CA VAL A 72 -12.00 -3.80 2.88
C VAL A 72 -11.10 -3.15 3.94
N PRO A 73 -11.62 -2.81 5.13
CA PRO A 73 -10.82 -2.24 6.20
C PRO A 73 -9.61 -3.10 6.56
N ILE A 74 -8.53 -2.46 7.01
CA ILE A 74 -7.36 -3.17 7.53
C ILE A 74 -7.68 -3.69 8.93
N THR A 75 -7.59 -5.00 9.09
CA THR A 75 -7.89 -5.71 10.34
C THR A 75 -6.87 -5.40 11.43
N LEU A 76 -7.17 -5.80 12.67
CA LEU A 76 -6.26 -5.60 13.80
C LEU A 76 -4.95 -6.35 13.60
N HIS A 77 -5.03 -7.64 13.25
CA HIS A 77 -3.87 -8.50 13.01
C HIS A 77 -3.00 -7.99 11.86
N GLU A 78 -3.60 -7.44 10.79
CA GLU A 78 -2.82 -6.79 9.74
C GLU A 78 -2.08 -5.56 10.26
N LYS A 79 -2.70 -4.73 11.12
CA LYS A 79 -2.05 -3.54 11.70
C LYS A 79 -0.91 -3.93 12.64
N GLU A 80 -1.12 -4.93 13.49
CA GLU A 80 -0.10 -5.47 14.41
C GLU A 80 1.09 -5.99 13.63
N TYR A 81 0.84 -6.77 12.58
CA TYR A 81 1.89 -7.30 11.73
C TYR A 81 2.68 -6.20 11.01
N ILE A 82 2.00 -5.18 10.46
CA ILE A 82 2.68 -4.03 9.84
C ILE A 82 3.62 -3.36 10.85
N PHE A 83 3.16 -3.18 12.09
CA PHE A 83 3.93 -2.53 13.13
C PHE A 83 5.16 -3.34 13.52
N GLU A 84 4.95 -4.60 13.91
CA GLU A 84 6.02 -5.54 14.28
C GLU A 84 7.05 -5.68 13.16
N TRP A 85 6.61 -5.83 11.92
CA TRP A 85 7.51 -5.95 10.78
C TRP A 85 8.35 -4.70 10.59
N VAL A 86 7.75 -3.50 10.68
CA VAL A 86 8.48 -2.24 10.49
C VAL A 86 9.48 -2.01 11.63
N GLU A 87 9.11 -2.28 12.88
CA GLU A 87 10.03 -2.19 14.02
C GLU A 87 11.21 -3.15 13.87
N ASN A 88 10.94 -4.43 13.57
CA ASN A 88 11.97 -5.43 13.33
C ASN A 88 12.88 -5.02 12.16
N TYR A 89 12.31 -4.47 11.08
CA TYR A 89 13.08 -4.01 9.93
C TYR A 89 14.01 -2.85 10.27
N LEU A 90 13.53 -1.87 11.05
CA LEU A 90 14.32 -0.71 11.49
C LEU A 90 15.41 -1.09 12.50
N ASN A 91 15.12 -2.04 13.40
CA ASN A 91 16.08 -2.53 14.39
C ASN A 91 17.18 -3.38 13.74
N SER A 92 16.84 -4.14 12.70
CA SER A 92 17.79 -5.04 12.02
C SER A 92 18.54 -4.37 10.88
N ASN A 93 18.02 -3.26 10.33
CA ASN A 93 18.61 -2.60 9.16
C ASN A 93 18.65 -1.09 9.34
N ASN A 94 19.81 -0.48 9.06
CA ASN A 94 19.95 0.97 8.99
C ASN A 94 19.46 1.55 7.63
N LYS A 95 18.48 0.89 6.99
CA LYS A 95 17.99 1.23 5.65
C LYS A 95 16.57 1.82 5.75
N PRO A 96 16.17 2.69 4.81
CA PRO A 96 14.80 3.15 4.70
C PRO A 96 13.81 1.98 4.59
N ILE A 97 12.62 2.15 5.16
CA ILE A 97 11.56 1.13 5.15
C ILE A 97 11.21 0.76 3.70
N SER A 98 11.43 -0.50 3.35
CA SER A 98 11.03 -1.03 2.05
C SER A 98 9.55 -1.41 2.06
N TRP A 99 8.67 -0.45 1.74
CA TRP A 99 7.22 -0.68 1.64
C TRP A 99 6.85 -1.71 0.58
N LYS A 100 7.70 -1.87 -0.45
CA LYS A 100 7.55 -2.92 -1.47
C LYS A 100 7.71 -4.30 -0.84
N LEU A 101 8.75 -4.47 -0.03
CA LEU A 101 9.01 -5.75 0.64
C LEU A 101 7.90 -6.07 1.64
N LEU A 102 7.47 -5.09 2.43
CA LEU A 102 6.34 -5.26 3.34
C LEU A 102 5.05 -5.65 2.60
N GLN A 103 4.77 -5.03 1.45
CA GLN A 103 3.60 -5.38 0.64
C GLN A 103 3.63 -6.85 0.17
N LEU A 104 4.79 -7.36 -0.23
CA LEU A 104 4.95 -8.77 -0.58
C LEU A 104 4.72 -9.67 0.63
N LYS A 105 5.31 -9.32 1.77
CA LYS A 105 5.14 -10.06 3.03
C LYS A 105 3.69 -10.08 3.52
N MET A 106 2.96 -8.99 3.34
CA MET A 106 1.51 -8.92 3.59
C MET A 106 0.73 -9.89 2.70
N LYS A 107 1.05 -9.94 1.39
CA LYS A 107 0.42 -10.88 0.46
C LYS A 107 0.74 -12.33 0.82
N GLU A 108 1.99 -12.63 1.19
CA GLU A 108 2.42 -13.97 1.62
C GLU A 108 1.68 -14.43 2.89
N LYS A 109 1.53 -13.54 3.88
CA LYS A 109 0.93 -13.88 5.18
C LYS A 109 -0.60 -13.92 5.17
N PHE A 110 -1.25 -12.97 4.49
CA PHE A 110 -2.70 -12.78 4.54
C PHE A 110 -3.41 -13.11 3.22
N GLY A 111 -2.69 -13.42 2.15
CA GLY A 111 -3.26 -13.60 0.81
C GLY A 111 -3.72 -12.30 0.14
N ILE A 112 -3.59 -11.15 0.82
CA ILE A 112 -4.17 -9.87 0.40
C ILE A 112 -3.09 -8.89 -0.05
N LEU A 113 -3.22 -8.38 -1.28
CA LEU A 113 -2.35 -7.33 -1.80
C LEU A 113 -2.87 -5.94 -1.41
N ARG A 114 -2.44 -5.45 -0.24
CA ARG A 114 -2.73 -4.08 0.22
C ARG A 114 -1.94 -3.04 -0.57
N SER A 115 -2.47 -1.84 -0.76
CA SER A 115 -1.71 -0.77 -1.42
C SER A 115 -0.54 -0.29 -0.55
N ARG A 116 0.58 0.11 -1.17
CA ARG A 116 1.73 0.65 -0.42
C ARG A 116 1.36 1.90 0.37
N ASN A 117 0.41 2.69 -0.15
CA ASN A 117 -0.08 3.88 0.52
C ASN A 117 -0.85 3.53 1.81
N ASP A 118 -1.66 2.47 1.78
CA ASP A 118 -2.41 2.00 2.95
C ASP A 118 -1.45 1.56 4.07
N LEU A 119 -0.41 0.80 3.74
CA LEU A 119 0.62 0.37 4.70
C LEU A 119 1.33 1.58 5.34
N LYS A 120 1.72 2.56 4.52
CA LYS A 120 2.30 3.82 5.00
C LYS A 120 1.36 4.58 5.91
N ASN A 121 0.08 4.63 5.58
CA ASN A 121 -0.92 5.34 6.37
C ASN A 121 -1.09 4.70 7.75
N VAL A 122 -1.17 3.36 7.83
CA VAL A 122 -1.23 2.62 9.10
C VAL A 122 -0.04 2.98 9.99
N TRP A 123 1.17 2.87 9.44
CA TRP A 123 2.39 3.22 10.17
C TRP A 123 2.41 4.68 10.65
N ASN A 124 2.10 5.63 9.75
CA ASN A 124 2.12 7.05 10.08
C ASN A 124 1.08 7.43 11.15
N ILE A 125 -0.11 6.81 11.11
CA ILE A 125 -1.13 7.00 12.15
C ILE A 125 -0.62 6.50 13.49
N ASN A 126 -0.01 5.31 13.53
CA ASN A 126 0.54 4.75 14.77
C ASN A 126 1.71 5.58 15.30
N LYS A 127 2.66 5.97 14.44
CA LYS A 127 3.79 6.84 14.80
C LYS A 127 3.32 8.15 15.43
N ARG A 128 2.30 8.80 14.86
CA ARG A 128 1.70 10.02 15.43
C ARG A 128 1.07 9.77 16.80
N LYS A 129 0.44 8.63 17.02
CA LYS A 129 -0.12 8.26 18.32
C LYS A 129 0.97 8.06 19.37
N MET A 130 2.11 7.48 19.01
CA MET A 130 3.26 7.32 19.92
C MET A 130 3.84 8.67 20.33
N ILE A 131 4.13 9.56 19.36
CA ILE A 131 4.65 10.91 19.65
C ILE A 131 3.71 11.70 20.58
N LYS A 132 2.38 11.60 20.36
CA LYS A 132 1.39 12.25 21.23
C LYS A 132 1.42 11.70 22.66
N ARG A 133 1.69 10.40 22.82
CA ARG A 133 1.83 9.77 24.14
C ARG A 133 3.12 10.22 24.80
N ASP A 134 4.25 10.21 24.09
CA ASP A 134 5.53 10.66 24.66
C ASP A 134 5.46 12.11 25.16
N ASN A 135 4.75 12.98 24.43
CA ASN A 135 4.48 14.36 24.85
C ASN A 135 3.52 14.48 26.05
N HIS A 136 2.74 13.43 26.34
CA HIS A 136 1.79 13.35 27.47
C HIS A 136 2.32 12.48 28.64
N VAL A 137 3.39 11.70 28.42
CA VAL A 137 4.02 10.74 29.37
C VAL A 137 5.00 11.43 30.33
N ASN A 138 5.06 12.77 30.35
CA ASN A 138 5.52 13.49 31.54
C ASN A 138 4.56 13.34 32.74
N ILE A 139 3.44 12.60 32.60
CA ILE A 139 2.57 12.18 33.70
C ILE A 139 2.37 10.66 33.60
N VAL A 140 3.16 9.93 34.39
CA VAL A 140 3.03 8.50 34.76
C VAL A 140 3.17 7.47 33.63
N SER A 141 4.32 6.80 33.63
CA SER A 141 4.63 5.59 32.86
C SER A 141 3.78 4.40 33.31
N ILE A 142 2.90 3.90 32.43
CA ILE A 142 2.25 2.60 32.57
C ILE A 142 2.58 1.73 31.33
N PRO A 143 3.00 0.45 31.49
CA PRO A 143 3.41 -0.40 30.37
C PRO A 143 2.26 -0.72 29.39
N LEU A 144 2.63 -0.82 28.12
CA LEU A 144 1.77 -0.90 26.93
C LEU A 144 0.82 -2.12 26.85
N PHE A 145 0.93 -3.11 27.72
CA PHE A 145 0.33 -4.43 27.51
C PHE A 145 -1.10 -4.57 28.09
N GLU A 146 -1.40 -3.97 29.25
CA GLU A 146 -2.68 -4.21 29.93
C GLU A 146 -3.86 -3.43 29.33
N ASN A 147 -3.62 -2.23 28.79
CA ASN A 147 -4.69 -1.41 28.20
C ASN A 147 -5.19 -1.91 26.84
N TYR A 148 -4.41 -2.72 26.12
CA TYR A 148 -4.84 -3.27 24.83
C TYR A 148 -5.85 -4.42 25.00
N LEU A 149 -5.69 -5.23 26.06
CA LEU A 149 -6.65 -6.27 26.42
C LEU A 149 -7.95 -5.66 26.98
N ALA A 150 -7.84 -4.69 27.88
CA ALA A 150 -9.00 -4.07 28.53
C ALA A 150 -9.95 -3.32 27.57
N MET A 151 -9.43 -2.69 26.50
CA MET A 151 -10.27 -2.05 25.48
C MET A 151 -10.81 -3.03 24.43
N ASN A 152 -10.12 -4.13 24.16
CA ASN A 152 -10.56 -5.12 23.17
C ASN A 152 -11.59 -6.09 23.74
N ASP A 153 -11.55 -6.42 25.04
CA ASP A 153 -12.61 -7.19 25.70
C ASP A 153 -13.94 -6.43 25.63
N TYR A 154 -13.93 -5.10 25.83
CA TYR A 154 -15.13 -4.28 25.76
C TYR A 154 -15.77 -4.24 24.35
N ILE A 155 -14.98 -4.32 23.28
CA ILE A 155 -15.48 -4.28 21.89
C ILE A 155 -15.87 -5.70 21.41
N SER A 156 -15.18 -6.73 21.88
CA SER A 156 -15.46 -8.15 21.58
C SER A 156 -16.86 -8.59 22.03
N TYR A 157 -17.33 -8.10 23.19
CA TYR A 157 -18.69 -8.39 23.69
C TYR A 157 -19.83 -7.83 22.83
N PHE A 158 -19.58 -6.87 21.93
CA PHE A 158 -20.62 -6.20 21.13
C PHE A 158 -20.70 -6.66 19.67
N LEU A 159 -19.80 -7.54 19.20
CA LEU A 159 -19.74 -7.96 17.79
C LEU A 159 -19.48 -9.47 17.65
N GLN A 160 -20.40 -10.31 18.12
CA GLN A 160 -20.45 -11.72 17.69
C GLN A 160 -21.38 -11.86 16.47
N PRO A 161 -20.86 -12.07 15.25
CA PRO A 161 -21.63 -12.66 14.17
C PRO A 161 -21.61 -14.20 14.24
N PRO A 162 -22.63 -14.87 13.69
CA PRO A 162 -22.87 -16.30 13.88
C PRO A 162 -21.88 -17.19 13.09
N SER A 163 -21.65 -18.38 13.64
CA SER A 163 -20.79 -19.45 13.15
C SER A 163 -21.09 -19.87 11.71
N TYR A 164 -20.05 -20.00 10.87
CA TYR A 164 -20.11 -20.79 9.63
C TYR A 164 -18.86 -21.67 9.49
N GLN A 165 -19.11 -22.88 8.97
CA GLN A 165 -18.26 -24.06 8.99
C GLN A 165 -17.14 -24.04 7.93
N GLU A 166 -16.05 -24.75 8.25
CA GLU A 166 -14.91 -25.08 7.40
C GLU A 166 -15.29 -25.86 6.14
N THR A 167 -14.62 -25.55 5.02
CA THR A 167 -14.22 -26.58 4.05
C THR A 167 -12.83 -26.25 3.49
N THR A 168 -11.96 -27.25 3.55
CA THR A 168 -10.57 -27.26 3.08
C THR A 168 -10.47 -27.61 1.60
N GLU A 169 -9.32 -27.22 1.02
CA GLU A 169 -8.49 -27.98 0.06
C GLU A 169 -8.43 -27.51 -1.42
N LEU A 170 -7.18 -27.55 -1.93
CA LEU A 170 -6.72 -27.53 -3.34
C LEU A 170 -6.43 -26.19 -4.03
N VAL A 171 -5.28 -25.54 -3.76
CA VAL A 171 -4.44 -24.92 -4.84
C VAL A 171 -2.96 -24.81 -4.40
N ALA A 172 -2.21 -25.92 -4.40
CA ALA A 172 -0.79 -25.93 -4.01
C ALA A 172 0.21 -25.96 -5.19
N SER A 173 -0.24 -25.84 -6.45
CA SER A 173 0.64 -26.07 -7.61
C SER A 173 1.13 -24.82 -8.35
N ASP A 174 0.58 -23.62 -8.09
CA ASP A 174 0.88 -22.43 -8.89
C ASP A 174 1.96 -21.50 -8.28
N MET A 175 2.47 -21.81 -7.09
CA MET A 175 3.39 -20.92 -6.35
C MET A 175 4.83 -20.86 -6.91
N ILE A 176 5.22 -21.73 -7.83
CA ILE A 176 6.65 -21.91 -8.15
C ILE A 176 7.11 -21.16 -9.42
N LEU A 177 6.21 -20.71 -10.31
CA LEU A 177 6.63 -19.96 -11.52
C LEU A 177 6.54 -18.42 -11.43
N GLU A 178 5.85 -17.84 -10.44
CA GLU A 178 5.71 -16.37 -10.32
C GLU A 178 6.94 -15.68 -9.67
N THR A 179 7.86 -16.45 -9.07
CA THR A 179 8.99 -15.91 -8.29
C THR A 179 10.10 -15.33 -9.15
N PHE A 180 10.25 -15.76 -10.41
CA PHE A 180 11.31 -15.29 -11.31
C PHE A 180 10.97 -14.04 -12.13
N ASN A 181 9.69 -13.66 -12.24
CA ASN A 181 9.25 -12.55 -13.10
C ASN A 181 9.01 -11.20 -12.39
N TYR A 182 9.21 -11.13 -11.07
CA TYR A 182 9.04 -9.89 -10.29
C TYR A 182 10.31 -9.05 -10.11
N LEU A 183 11.48 -9.59 -10.50
CA LEU A 183 12.78 -8.94 -10.31
C LEU A 183 13.07 -7.83 -11.33
N ASN A 184 12.47 -7.86 -12.53
CA ASN A 184 12.79 -6.90 -13.61
C ASN A 184 11.82 -5.71 -13.77
N TYR A 185 10.82 -5.54 -12.90
CA TYR A 185 9.79 -4.49 -13.06
C TYR A 185 10.02 -3.21 -12.24
N PHE A 186 11.23 -2.99 -11.70
CA PHE A 186 11.46 -1.97 -10.66
C PHE A 186 12.66 -1.03 -10.85
N GLU A 187 13.30 -1.01 -12.03
CA GLU A 187 14.40 -0.07 -12.33
C GLU A 187 13.97 1.40 -12.49
N CYS A 188 12.70 1.76 -12.35
CA CYS A 188 12.29 3.16 -12.43
C CYS A 188 12.65 4.03 -11.19
N ILE A 189 13.32 3.49 -10.15
CA ILE A 189 13.78 4.30 -9.00
C ILE A 189 15.11 3.77 -8.42
N SER A 190 16.19 3.80 -9.20
CA SER A 190 17.56 4.03 -8.71
C SER A 190 18.49 4.26 -9.90
N ASP A 191 18.82 5.53 -10.15
CA ASP A 191 20.17 6.02 -10.49
C ASP A 191 20.06 7.38 -11.19
N SER A 192 20.17 8.42 -10.37
CA SER A 192 20.70 9.71 -10.80
C SER A 192 21.72 10.13 -9.73
N VAL A 193 22.84 9.39 -9.69
CA VAL A 193 24.11 9.95 -9.24
C VAL A 193 24.50 10.93 -10.33
N ILE A 194 24.40 12.22 -10.02
CA ILE A 194 24.99 13.28 -10.84
C ILE A 194 26.50 13.21 -10.58
N PRO A 195 27.36 12.95 -11.58
CA PRO A 195 28.78 13.21 -11.43
C PRO A 195 29.01 14.72 -11.47
N LEU A 196 29.92 15.14 -10.57
CA LEU A 196 30.40 16.48 -10.23
C LEU A 196 30.28 17.58 -11.30
#